data_AF-A0AA35SBJ0-F1
#
_entry.id   AF-A0AA35SBJ0-F1
#
_cell.length_a   1.000
_cell.length_b   1.000
_cell.length_c   1.000
_cell.angle_alpha   90.00
_cell.angle_beta   90.00
_cell.angle_gamma   90.00
#
_symmetry.space_group_name_H-M   'P 1'
#
loop_
_entity.id
_entity.type
_entity.pdbx_description
1 polymer ?
#
loop_
_entity_poly.entity_id
_entity_poly.type
_entity_poly.pdbx_seq_one_letter_code
_entity_poly.pdbx_strand_id
1 'polypeptide(L)'
;MAGWCRQEELPCTLVGPRRHRSVSVERFSLLLLEFGEIYFEDYSCIYYPNASTESESIDRKERGRLKVCSRSLIFDALDHAYPILKIALRDCKKIERRQQQSGTSSSFVVVCSQYTEMLEGNIVSPHKFVRTEMRCQFSLSYISVDEVLPQIQTLQRASRLLKAEHQKLVNSIVQERHSKVSFNVSWLEDLYEETVVELLGERVTPLVTNPGRIMLTSSRIYFQPYNNVEVEPVLKLQLSELKYVTKRRYLLRHVGLECLCGSGECMFLVLPSPRERNRLHEAIMAQPQVSLSQDSLEEATLNWLRGDMSNYQYLMLLNFLSDRSFNDIMQYPVMPWVVADYTSSSLDLKHPATFRDLSKPIGALNDERLAFFKERYEQMRGTKFLYGTHYSAPGYVLYYLVRAAPEYLLCLQNGKFDQPNRLFHKISRTWENVNTDHADVKELIPEFYQPPGDFLLNLQNLDLGVRSDGVRVNDVILPPWAKSAEDFTTKLQAALECDYVSSHLHHWIDLVFGYKQRGEEALKADNSSEIQRNLLPLSYRSKSLVRLLNNSSHSLTQEKL
;
A
#
# COMPACT_ATOMS: atom_id res chain seq x y z
N MET A 1 -4.81 5.76 -42.53
CA MET A 1 -4.37 4.35 -42.43
C MET A 1 -2.88 4.25 -42.05
N ALA A 2 -2.48 5.01 -41.03
CA ALA A 2 -1.19 4.93 -40.35
C ALA A 2 -1.36 5.73 -39.05
N GLY A 3 -0.86 5.20 -37.94
CA GLY A 3 -1.11 5.69 -36.58
C GLY A 3 -2.05 4.75 -35.86
N TRP A 4 -1.86 4.56 -34.55
CA TRP A 4 -2.40 3.49 -33.69
C TRP A 4 -1.50 2.27 -33.59
N CYS A 5 -0.35 2.46 -32.95
CA CYS A 5 0.24 1.55 -31.97
C CYS A 5 1.46 2.26 -31.36
N ARG A 6 1.24 3.14 -30.37
CA ARG A 6 2.33 3.62 -29.49
C ARG A 6 2.13 2.94 -28.15
N GLN A 7 3.23 2.52 -27.53
CA GLN A 7 3.34 1.94 -26.18
C GLN A 7 2.80 2.85 -25.05
N GLU A 8 2.04 3.91 -25.35
CA GLU A 8 1.63 4.98 -24.45
C GLU A 8 0.15 4.88 -23.99
N GLU A 9 -0.60 3.85 -24.39
CA GLU A 9 -2.05 3.75 -24.12
C GLU A 9 -2.45 2.85 -22.94
N LEU A 10 -1.50 2.46 -22.09
CA LEU A 10 -1.86 2.02 -20.73
C LEU A 10 -1.66 3.18 -19.75
N PRO A 11 -2.53 3.32 -18.73
CA PRO A 11 -2.31 4.31 -17.69
C PRO A 11 -0.90 4.19 -17.13
N CYS A 12 -0.17 5.31 -17.05
CA CYS A 12 1.14 5.37 -16.39
C CYS A 12 1.11 4.90 -14.92
N THR A 13 -0.06 4.59 -14.36
CA THR A 13 -0.35 4.01 -13.03
C THR A 13 -0.42 2.50 -12.96
N LEU A 14 -0.28 1.78 -14.08
CA LEU A 14 0.05 0.35 -14.05
C LEU A 14 1.55 0.12 -13.83
N VAL A 15 2.32 1.21 -13.83
CA VAL A 15 3.68 1.25 -13.31
C VAL A 15 3.57 1.56 -11.83
N GLY A 16 4.18 0.69 -10.99
CA GLY A 16 4.21 0.85 -9.54
C GLY A 16 4.72 2.24 -9.11
N PRO A 17 4.71 2.54 -7.80
CA PRO A 17 4.86 3.91 -7.28
C PRO A 17 6.03 4.66 -7.94
N ARG A 18 5.71 5.57 -8.88
CA ARG A 18 6.67 6.56 -9.36
C ARG A 18 6.94 7.50 -8.20
N ARG A 19 8.21 7.66 -7.82
CA ARG A 19 8.63 8.64 -6.83
C ARG A 19 7.98 9.98 -7.16
N HIS A 20 7.10 10.48 -6.28
CA HIS A 20 6.70 11.86 -6.33
C HIS A 20 7.97 12.71 -6.35
N ARG A 21 8.07 13.59 -7.34
CA ARG A 21 9.17 14.56 -7.47
C ARG A 21 9.32 15.28 -6.14
N SER A 22 10.57 15.45 -5.71
CA SER A 22 10.98 16.10 -4.48
C SER A 22 10.50 17.56 -4.41
N VAL A 23 9.26 17.76 -3.97
CA VAL A 23 8.82 18.97 -3.29
C VAL A 23 9.25 18.80 -1.84
N SER A 24 9.86 19.81 -1.22
CA SER A 24 10.46 19.73 0.13
C SER A 24 9.56 18.93 1.10
N VAL A 25 9.97 17.69 1.37
CA VAL A 25 9.12 16.69 2.03
C VAL A 25 9.13 16.99 3.52
N GLU A 26 7.98 17.35 4.10
CA GLU A 26 7.82 17.30 5.55
C GLU A 26 8.20 15.90 6.05
N ARG A 27 9.06 15.80 7.07
CA ARG A 27 9.59 14.49 7.56
C ARG A 27 8.49 13.60 8.13
N PHE A 28 7.49 14.20 8.74
CA PHE A 28 6.37 13.47 9.30
C PHE A 28 5.41 12.99 8.21
N SER A 29 5.02 11.72 8.31
CA SER A 29 3.91 11.15 7.54
C SER A 29 3.01 10.32 8.44
N LEU A 30 1.79 10.05 7.98
CA LEU A 30 0.83 9.20 8.70
C LEU A 30 1.34 7.76 8.89
N LEU A 31 2.36 7.31 8.14
CA LEU A 31 3.00 6.00 8.31
C LEU A 31 3.74 5.85 9.64
N LEU A 32 4.09 6.97 10.28
CA LEU A 32 4.75 6.98 11.61
C LEU A 32 3.74 6.77 12.76
N LEU A 33 2.45 6.73 12.46
CA LEU A 33 1.39 6.51 13.44
C LEU A 33 1.16 5.03 13.70
N GLU A 34 0.68 4.70 14.90
CA GLU A 34 0.25 3.32 15.19
C GLU A 34 -1.06 3.01 14.44
N PHE A 35 -1.36 1.73 14.21
CA PHE A 35 -2.60 1.33 13.55
C PHE A 35 -3.84 1.88 14.28
N GLY A 36 -4.65 2.69 13.58
CA GLY A 36 -5.85 3.35 14.13
C GLY A 36 -5.56 4.54 15.05
N GLU A 37 -4.31 5.01 15.13
CA GLU A 37 -3.98 6.31 15.68
C GLU A 37 -4.37 7.42 14.67
N ILE A 38 -4.89 8.53 15.18
CA ILE A 38 -5.42 9.63 14.37
C ILE A 38 -4.57 10.86 14.62
N TYR A 39 -4.06 11.46 13.56
CA TYR A 39 -3.44 12.77 13.61
C TYR A 39 -4.52 13.86 13.54
N PHE A 40 -4.47 14.80 14.48
CA PHE A 40 -5.44 15.88 14.55
C PHE A 40 -4.92 17.17 13.92
N GLU A 41 -3.86 17.72 14.49
CA GLU A 41 -3.29 19.01 14.11
C GLU A 41 -1.88 19.15 14.70
N ASP A 42 -1.18 20.21 14.29
CA ASP A 42 0.11 20.55 14.81
C ASP A 42 0.28 22.02 15.16
N TYR A 43 1.28 22.28 15.99
CA TYR A 43 1.58 23.60 16.51
C TYR A 43 3.06 23.89 16.42
N SER A 44 3.43 25.05 15.90
CA SER A 44 4.81 25.54 16.00
C SER A 44 5.19 25.73 17.47
N CYS A 45 6.31 25.15 17.86
CA CYS A 45 6.78 25.21 19.23
C CYS A 45 8.30 25.23 19.34
N ILE A 46 8.76 25.57 20.54
CA ILE A 46 10.14 25.39 20.99
C ILE A 46 10.14 24.24 22.00
N TYR A 47 10.89 23.20 21.69
CA TYR A 47 11.18 22.07 22.55
C TYR A 47 12.40 22.37 23.42
N TYR A 48 12.31 22.04 24.70
CA TYR A 48 13.38 22.15 25.67
C TYR A 48 13.63 20.76 26.27
N PRO A 49 14.80 20.14 25.98
CA PRO A 49 15.13 18.82 26.54
C PRO A 49 15.41 18.91 28.04
N ASN A 50 15.31 17.78 28.74
CA ASN A 50 15.78 17.70 30.13
C ASN A 50 17.28 17.96 30.17
N ALA A 51 17.70 18.91 30.98
CA ALA A 51 19.10 19.23 31.19
C ALA A 51 19.37 19.40 32.69
N SER A 52 20.65 19.36 33.08
CA SER A 52 21.04 19.45 34.49
C SER A 52 20.77 20.84 35.06
N THR A 53 20.75 21.85 34.19
CA THR A 53 20.46 23.25 34.53
C THR A 53 19.46 23.86 33.54
N GLU A 54 18.76 24.92 33.96
CA GLU A 54 17.84 25.65 33.08
C GLU A 54 18.57 26.31 31.90
N SER A 55 19.79 26.82 32.13
CA SER A 55 20.65 27.37 31.07
C SER A 55 21.01 26.33 30.01
N GLU A 56 21.41 25.12 30.41
CA GLU A 56 21.74 24.05 29.48
C GLU A 56 20.49 23.60 28.67
N SER A 57 19.31 23.63 29.27
CA SER A 57 18.04 23.33 28.58
C SER A 57 17.71 24.40 27.53
N ILE A 58 18.01 25.67 27.84
CA ILE A 58 17.83 26.81 26.91
C ILE A 58 18.84 26.75 25.76
N ASP A 59 20.09 26.35 26.03
CA ASP A 59 21.13 26.23 25.02
C ASP A 59 20.86 25.08 24.04
N ARG A 60 20.19 24.02 24.51
CA ARG A 60 19.82 22.83 23.72
C ARG A 60 18.38 22.87 23.19
N LYS A 61 17.75 24.05 23.18
CA LYS A 61 16.36 24.18 22.72
C LYS A 61 16.28 23.99 21.21
N GLU A 62 15.22 23.34 20.76
CA GLU A 62 14.99 23.07 19.35
C GLU A 62 13.66 23.65 18.88
N ARG A 63 13.65 24.26 17.71
CA ARG A 63 12.42 24.72 17.06
C ARG A 63 11.83 23.57 16.25
N GLY A 64 10.51 23.46 16.24
CA GLY A 64 9.84 22.39 15.52
C GLY A 64 8.34 22.53 15.49
N ARG A 65 7.68 21.46 15.04
CA ARG A 65 6.22 21.31 15.06
C ARG A 65 5.86 20.18 16.00
N LEU A 66 4.99 20.46 16.97
CA LEU A 66 4.39 19.46 17.84
C LEU A 66 3.07 19.00 17.24
N LYS A 67 3.03 17.73 16.84
CA LYS A 67 1.89 17.04 16.28
C LYS A 67 1.12 16.34 17.39
N VAL A 68 -0.18 16.63 17.50
CA VAL A 68 -1.06 16.02 18.49
C VAL A 68 -1.85 14.91 17.82
N CYS A 69 -1.66 13.68 18.31
CA CYS A 69 -2.35 12.49 17.83
C CYS A 69 -3.22 11.87 18.93
N SER A 70 -4.11 10.96 18.56
CA SER A 70 -5.02 10.30 19.52
C SER A 70 -4.32 9.42 20.54
N ARG A 71 -3.08 8.98 20.28
CA ARG A 71 -2.29 8.12 21.17
C ARG A 71 -0.89 8.62 21.48
N SER A 72 -0.38 9.62 20.77
CA SER A 72 0.97 10.14 20.97
C SER A 72 1.07 11.64 20.72
N LEU A 73 2.11 12.23 21.28
CA LEU A 73 2.64 13.52 20.87
C LEU A 73 3.89 13.26 20.04
N ILE A 74 3.99 13.91 18.88
CA ILE A 74 5.13 13.74 17.97
C ILE A 74 5.78 15.11 17.77
N PHE A 75 7.05 15.24 18.16
CA PHE A 75 7.82 16.45 17.93
C PHE A 75 8.75 16.25 16.75
N ASP A 76 8.60 17.11 15.75
CA ASP A 76 9.37 17.14 14.52
C ASP A 76 10.24 18.39 14.50
N ALA A 77 11.54 18.22 14.73
CA ALA A 77 12.50 19.31 14.79
C ALA A 77 12.78 19.87 13.39
N LEU A 78 12.95 21.20 13.30
CA LEU A 78 13.34 21.87 12.05
C LEU A 78 14.75 21.49 11.61
N ASP A 79 15.66 21.24 12.55
CA ASP A 79 16.98 20.70 12.23
C ASP A 79 16.88 19.17 12.09
N HIS A 80 17.15 18.71 10.86
CA HIS A 80 17.04 17.30 10.48
C HIS A 80 18.14 16.44 11.11
N ALA A 81 19.20 17.03 11.67
CA ALA A 81 20.19 16.30 12.47
C ALA A 81 19.52 15.62 13.68
N TYR A 82 18.44 16.20 14.22
CA TYR A 82 17.71 15.63 15.34
C TYR A 82 16.61 14.66 14.90
N PRO A 83 16.38 13.57 15.66
CA PRO A 83 15.29 12.64 15.38
C PRO A 83 13.92 13.28 15.60
N ILE A 84 12.91 12.75 14.92
CA ILE A 84 11.52 12.93 15.35
C ILE A 84 11.32 12.17 16.65
N LEU A 85 10.76 12.84 17.65
CA LEU A 85 10.44 12.25 18.95
C LEU A 85 8.97 11.88 19.02
N LYS A 86 8.65 10.60 19.18
CA LYS A 86 7.29 10.10 19.44
C LYS A 86 7.13 9.73 20.91
N ILE A 87 6.21 10.40 21.59
CA ILE A 87 5.89 10.23 23.00
C ILE A 87 4.49 9.64 23.11
N ALA A 88 4.38 8.36 23.44
CA ALA A 88 3.08 7.72 23.62
C ALA A 88 2.38 8.25 24.89
N LEU A 89 1.13 8.69 24.76
CA LEU A 89 0.36 9.31 25.83
C LEU A 89 0.10 8.35 27.00
N ARG A 90 0.03 7.04 26.73
CA ARG A 90 -0.11 6.00 27.76
C ARG A 90 1.11 5.94 28.69
N ASP A 91 2.28 6.32 28.17
CA ASP A 91 3.56 6.29 28.87
C ASP A 91 3.88 7.63 29.56
N CYS A 92 3.05 8.66 29.31
CA CYS A 92 3.14 9.94 30.01
C CYS A 92 2.64 9.80 31.45
N LYS A 93 3.53 10.05 32.41
CA LYS A 93 3.21 10.17 33.84
C LYS A 93 2.50 11.50 34.13
N LYS A 94 2.99 12.59 33.54
CA LYS A 94 2.52 13.96 33.79
C LYS A 94 2.50 14.77 32.49
N ILE A 95 1.40 15.50 32.25
CA ILE A 95 1.29 16.53 31.21
C ILE A 95 0.58 17.73 31.85
N GLU A 96 1.32 18.79 32.14
CA GLU A 96 0.78 19.93 32.89
C GLU A 96 1.41 21.26 32.48
N ARG A 97 0.70 22.34 32.77
CA ARG A 97 1.21 23.70 32.59
C ARG A 97 2.42 23.92 33.49
N ARG A 98 3.47 24.54 32.94
CA ARG A 98 4.59 25.03 33.75
C ARG A 98 4.14 26.30 34.48
N GLN A 99 4.18 26.29 35.81
CA GLN A 99 4.00 27.51 36.59
C GLN A 99 5.28 28.35 36.46
N GLN A 100 5.18 29.56 35.90
CA GLN A 100 6.28 30.52 35.76
C GLN A 100 6.08 31.69 36.72
N GLN A 101 7.17 32.18 37.33
CA GLN A 101 7.16 33.30 38.29
C GLN A 101 7.25 34.69 37.62
N SER A 102 7.58 34.80 36.33
CA SER A 102 7.51 36.06 35.58
C SER A 102 7.42 35.79 34.08
N GLY A 103 6.65 36.62 33.38
CA GLY A 103 6.13 36.34 32.05
C GLY A 103 7.17 36.36 30.94
N THR A 104 7.14 35.36 30.08
CA THR A 104 6.90 35.47 28.63
C THR A 104 6.97 34.06 28.02
N SER A 105 5.87 33.65 27.37
CA SER A 105 5.56 32.33 26.79
C SER A 105 5.01 31.26 27.76
N SER A 106 3.70 30.97 27.63
CA SER A 106 3.06 29.84 28.29
C SER A 106 3.67 28.54 27.76
N SER A 107 4.13 27.67 28.65
CA SER A 107 4.69 26.36 28.30
C SER A 107 4.05 25.26 29.14
N PHE A 108 4.18 24.03 28.66
CA PHE A 108 3.77 22.84 29.42
C PHE A 108 4.90 21.81 29.45
N VAL A 109 4.90 21.00 30.49
CA VAL A 109 5.89 19.95 30.74
C VAL A 109 5.26 18.59 30.48
N VAL A 110 6.00 17.74 29.80
CA VAL A 110 5.68 16.34 29.57
C VAL A 110 6.73 15.49 30.27
N VAL A 111 6.27 14.55 31.12
CA VAL A 111 7.11 13.53 31.75
C VAL A 111 6.61 12.16 31.29
N CYS A 112 7.46 11.38 30.64
CA CYS A 112 7.14 10.02 30.18
C CYS A 112 8.22 9.01 30.59
N SER A 113 7.84 7.75 30.71
CA SER A 113 8.75 6.65 31.07
C SER A 113 9.59 6.12 29.90
N GLN A 114 9.15 6.39 28.67
CA GLN A 114 9.79 5.95 27.43
C GLN A 114 9.35 6.85 26.27
N TYR A 115 10.15 6.84 25.21
CA TYR A 115 9.88 7.54 23.95
C TYR A 115 10.55 6.81 22.80
N THR A 116 10.17 7.20 21.57
CA THR A 116 10.72 6.61 20.34
C THR A 116 11.38 7.71 19.50
N GLU A 117 12.59 7.44 19.02
CA GLU A 117 13.31 8.29 18.08
C GLU A 117 13.20 7.71 16.67
N MET A 118 12.93 8.57 15.68
CA MET A 118 12.70 8.17 14.28
C MET A 118 13.38 9.17 13.33
N LEU A 119 13.75 8.71 12.13
CA LEU A 119 14.21 9.56 11.03
C LEU A 119 15.38 10.49 11.37
N GLU A 120 16.30 10.13 12.27
CA GLU A 120 17.50 10.93 12.55
C GLU A 120 18.30 11.19 11.26
N GLY A 121 18.74 12.43 11.03
CA GLY A 121 19.39 12.83 9.77
C GLY A 121 18.46 12.80 8.55
N ASN A 122 17.14 12.69 8.74
CA ASN A 122 16.16 12.38 7.70
C ASN A 122 16.40 11.02 7.00
N ILE A 123 16.96 10.04 7.73
CA ILE A 123 17.28 8.72 7.20
C ILE A 123 16.22 7.70 7.63
N VAL A 124 15.65 6.98 6.66
CA VAL A 124 14.71 5.88 6.94
C VAL A 124 15.47 4.70 7.55
N SER A 125 15.21 4.43 8.83
CA SER A 125 15.87 3.38 9.59
C SER A 125 14.95 2.83 10.68
N PRO A 126 15.25 1.65 11.26
CA PRO A 126 14.51 1.13 12.40
C PRO A 126 14.43 2.15 13.54
N HIS A 127 13.24 2.30 14.10
CA HIS A 127 12.97 3.20 15.20
C HIS A 127 13.78 2.80 16.44
N LYS A 128 14.30 3.80 17.14
CA LYS A 128 15.04 3.60 18.38
C LYS A 128 14.11 3.80 19.58
N PHE A 129 13.81 2.70 20.26
CA PHE A 129 12.93 2.68 21.43
C PHE A 129 13.74 2.93 22.70
N VAL A 130 13.57 4.11 23.29
CA VAL A 130 14.33 4.54 24.47
C VAL A 130 13.49 4.31 25.73
N ARG A 131 13.94 3.41 26.61
CA ARG A 131 13.27 3.02 27.87
C ARG A 131 13.85 3.76 29.07
N THR A 132 13.95 5.07 28.97
CA THR A 132 14.39 5.94 30.06
C THR A 132 13.39 7.06 30.27
N GLU A 133 13.29 7.52 31.52
CA GLU A 133 12.42 8.65 31.83
C GLU A 133 12.90 9.90 31.10
N MET A 134 11.99 10.54 30.37
CA MET A 134 12.22 11.81 29.71
C MET A 134 11.28 12.86 30.30
N ARG A 135 11.86 14.01 30.66
CA ARG A 135 11.15 15.22 31.04
C ARG A 135 11.47 16.30 30.01
N CYS A 136 10.47 16.80 29.32
CA CYS A 136 10.67 17.85 28.33
C CYS A 136 9.62 18.95 28.49
N GLN A 137 9.93 20.11 27.92
CA GLN A 137 9.02 21.24 27.91
C GLN A 137 8.76 21.69 26.47
N PHE A 138 7.52 22.11 26.22
CA PHE A 138 7.11 22.72 24.97
C PHE A 138 6.56 24.12 25.24
N SER A 139 7.09 25.11 24.52
CA SER A 139 6.54 26.48 24.45
C SER A 139 5.91 26.70 23.08
N LEU A 140 4.61 26.99 23.03
CA LEU A 140 3.87 27.17 21.78
C LEU A 140 4.07 28.61 21.26
N SER A 141 4.26 28.77 19.95
CA SER A 141 4.66 30.06 19.37
C SER A 141 3.49 31.00 19.04
N TYR A 142 2.36 30.46 18.60
CA TYR A 142 1.24 31.24 18.04
C TYR A 142 -0.12 30.96 18.69
N ILE A 143 -0.18 30.04 19.65
CA ILE A 143 -1.41 29.65 20.35
C ILE A 143 -1.14 29.53 21.84
N SER A 144 -2.15 29.86 22.66
CA SER A 144 -2.06 29.69 24.11
C SER A 144 -2.01 28.22 24.49
N VAL A 145 -1.17 27.87 25.47
CA VAL A 145 -1.16 26.51 26.06
C VAL A 145 -2.53 26.16 26.66
N ASP A 146 -3.31 27.15 27.11
CA ASP A 146 -4.62 26.91 27.71
C ASP A 146 -5.67 26.42 26.70
N GLU A 147 -5.47 26.68 25.40
CA GLU A 147 -6.34 26.18 24.32
C GLU A 147 -6.03 24.73 23.96
N VAL A 148 -4.75 24.34 24.02
CA VAL A 148 -4.26 23.04 23.53
C VAL A 148 -4.17 21.98 24.65
N LEU A 149 -3.72 22.39 25.84
CA LEU A 149 -3.42 21.49 26.95
C LEU A 149 -4.63 20.67 27.43
N PRO A 150 -5.86 21.22 27.55
CA PRO A 150 -7.03 20.43 27.98
C PRO A 150 -7.32 19.26 27.04
N GLN A 151 -7.12 19.45 25.73
CA GLN A 151 -7.30 18.40 24.74
C GLN A 151 -6.23 17.32 24.89
N ILE A 152 -4.95 17.69 25.00
CA ILE A 152 -3.86 16.74 25.22
C ILE A 152 -4.09 15.92 26.49
N GLN A 153 -4.49 16.57 27.59
CA GLN A 153 -4.80 15.89 28.85
C GLN A 153 -6.01 14.96 28.73
N THR A 154 -7.03 15.33 27.94
CA THR A 154 -8.18 14.46 27.66
C THR A 154 -7.74 13.22 26.88
N LEU A 155 -6.90 13.38 25.85
CA LEU A 155 -6.33 12.27 25.11
C LEU A 155 -5.41 11.39 25.99
N GLN A 156 -4.65 12.00 26.89
CA GLN A 156 -3.84 11.26 27.87
C GLN A 156 -4.70 10.38 28.78
N ARG A 157 -5.78 10.93 29.34
CA ARG A 157 -6.74 10.14 30.14
C ARG A 157 -7.37 9.03 29.30
N ALA A 158 -7.76 9.36 28.06
CA ALA A 158 -8.31 8.39 27.11
C ALA A 158 -7.37 7.22 26.85
N SER A 159 -6.06 7.47 26.75
CA SER A 159 -5.05 6.45 26.45
C SER A 159 -4.87 5.39 27.56
N ARG A 160 -5.39 5.66 28.76
CA ARG A 160 -5.37 4.76 29.92
C ARG A 160 -6.65 3.93 30.06
N LEU A 161 -7.66 4.17 29.21
CA LEU A 161 -8.91 3.41 29.20
C LEU A 161 -8.75 2.06 28.51
N LEU A 162 -9.73 1.17 28.70
CA LEU A 162 -9.82 -0.07 27.94
C LEU A 162 -10.02 0.24 26.45
N LYS A 163 -9.52 -0.64 25.57
CA LYS A 163 -9.49 -0.42 24.11
C LYS A 163 -10.83 0.02 23.51
N ALA A 164 -11.94 -0.60 23.94
CA ALA A 164 -13.27 -0.28 23.43
C ALA A 164 -13.76 1.12 23.86
N GLU A 165 -13.48 1.52 25.10
CA GLU A 165 -13.84 2.83 25.65
C GLU A 165 -12.98 3.94 25.06
N HIS A 166 -11.67 3.69 24.94
CA HIS A 166 -10.74 4.55 24.23
C HIS A 166 -11.23 4.83 22.81
N GLN A 167 -11.58 3.78 22.05
CA GLN A 167 -12.08 3.94 20.69
C GLN A 167 -13.38 4.75 20.62
N LYS A 168 -14.32 4.51 21.53
CA LYS A 168 -15.58 5.28 21.60
C LYS A 168 -15.29 6.77 21.83
N LEU A 169 -14.45 7.10 22.81
CA LEU A 169 -14.13 8.49 23.15
C LEU A 169 -13.41 9.20 21.99
N VAL A 170 -12.38 8.57 21.42
CA VAL A 170 -11.66 9.12 20.26
C VAL A 170 -12.61 9.32 19.07
N ASN A 171 -13.48 8.35 18.78
CA ASN A 171 -14.46 8.49 17.71
C ASN A 171 -15.42 9.66 17.95
N SER A 172 -15.89 9.88 19.18
CA SER A 172 -16.75 11.03 19.50
C SER A 172 -16.04 12.36 19.27
N ILE A 173 -14.77 12.48 19.70
CA ILE A 173 -13.94 13.68 19.44
C ILE A 173 -13.82 13.92 17.93
N VAL A 174 -13.49 12.86 17.18
CA VAL A 174 -13.32 12.93 15.72
C VAL A 174 -14.62 13.35 15.02
N GLN A 175 -15.75 12.75 15.40
CA GLN A 175 -17.07 13.10 14.85
C GLN A 175 -17.45 14.55 15.14
N GLU A 176 -17.22 15.02 16.36
CA GLU A 176 -17.47 16.42 16.73
C GLU A 176 -16.63 17.37 15.88
N ARG A 177 -15.34 17.07 15.67
CA ARG A 177 -14.45 17.89 14.85
C ARG A 177 -14.87 17.88 13.37
N HIS A 178 -15.10 16.71 12.80
CA HIS A 178 -15.45 16.56 11.38
C HIS A 178 -16.81 17.20 11.05
N SER A 179 -17.77 17.18 11.97
CA SER A 179 -19.08 17.79 11.76
C SER A 179 -19.04 19.32 11.64
N LYS A 180 -17.99 19.96 12.17
CA LYS A 180 -17.78 21.42 12.09
C LYS A 180 -17.05 21.87 10.81
N VAL A 181 -16.43 20.94 10.07
CA VAL A 181 -15.63 21.25 8.88
C VAL A 181 -16.46 20.99 7.63
N SER A 182 -16.69 22.03 6.84
CA SER A 182 -17.16 21.94 5.44
C SER A 182 -15.98 22.08 4.49
N PHE A 183 -16.17 21.67 3.23
CA PHE A 183 -15.17 21.92 2.19
C PHE A 183 -14.92 23.44 2.06
N ASN A 184 -13.65 23.84 2.06
CA ASN A 184 -13.30 25.25 1.89
C ASN A 184 -13.34 25.59 0.39
N VAL A 185 -14.39 26.31 -0.01
CA VAL A 185 -14.64 26.74 -1.39
C VAL A 185 -13.56 27.66 -1.97
N SER A 186 -12.67 28.24 -1.15
CA SER A 186 -11.52 29.00 -1.67
C SER A 186 -10.49 28.12 -2.40
N TRP A 187 -10.59 26.80 -2.27
CA TRP A 187 -9.74 25.84 -2.97
C TRP A 187 -10.29 25.41 -4.34
N LEU A 188 -11.47 25.89 -4.73
CA LEU A 188 -11.97 25.70 -6.09
C LEU A 188 -11.01 26.39 -7.07
N GLU A 189 -10.72 25.72 -8.18
CA GLU A 189 -9.77 26.23 -9.16
C GLU A 189 -10.41 27.24 -10.11
N ASP A 190 -11.68 27.01 -10.44
CA ASP A 190 -12.45 27.88 -11.31
C ASP A 190 -13.67 28.44 -10.55
N LEU A 191 -13.88 29.76 -10.67
CA LEU A 191 -15.01 30.47 -10.05
C LEU A 191 -16.35 30.08 -10.67
N TYR A 192 -16.35 29.50 -11.87
CA TYR A 192 -17.55 29.02 -12.55
C TYR A 192 -17.89 27.56 -12.23
N GLU A 193 -17.14 26.92 -11.33
CA GLU A 193 -17.44 25.56 -10.88
C GLU A 193 -18.71 25.52 -10.03
N GLU A 194 -19.70 24.74 -10.48
CA GLU A 194 -20.90 24.48 -9.71
C GLU A 194 -20.71 23.26 -8.82
N THR A 195 -21.00 23.39 -7.53
CA THR A 195 -20.99 22.26 -6.60
C THR A 195 -22.10 21.26 -6.94
N VAL A 196 -21.72 20.01 -7.20
CA VAL A 196 -22.65 18.91 -7.49
C VAL A 196 -22.98 18.14 -6.22
N VAL A 197 -21.96 17.70 -5.48
CA VAL A 197 -22.16 16.98 -4.21
C VAL A 197 -20.94 17.12 -3.28
N GLU A 198 -21.21 17.32 -2.00
CA GLU A 198 -20.21 17.25 -0.93
C GLU A 198 -20.49 16.02 -0.05
N LEU A 199 -19.47 15.20 0.18
CA LEU A 199 -19.55 13.95 0.92
C LEU A 199 -18.44 13.83 1.96
N LEU A 200 -18.69 13.01 2.97
CA LEU A 200 -17.68 12.51 3.88
C LEU A 200 -17.00 11.29 3.25
N GLY A 201 -15.69 11.18 3.41
CA GLY A 201 -14.96 9.99 2.99
C GLY A 201 -13.52 9.98 3.49
N GLU A 202 -12.80 8.95 3.07
CA GLU A 202 -11.39 8.74 3.38
C GLU A 202 -10.62 8.54 2.08
N ARG A 203 -9.42 9.08 1.99
CA ARG A 203 -8.47 8.76 0.93
C ARG A 203 -7.61 7.60 1.38
N VAL A 204 -7.46 6.61 0.50
CA VAL A 204 -6.62 5.43 0.73
C VAL A 204 -5.31 5.61 -0.02
N THR A 205 -4.22 5.46 0.70
CA THR A 205 -2.86 5.28 0.18
C THR A 205 -2.26 4.03 0.83
N PRO A 206 -1.12 3.50 0.37
CA PRO A 206 -0.51 2.32 0.96
C PRO A 206 -0.42 2.41 2.50
N LEU A 207 -1.04 1.45 3.19
CA LEU A 207 -1.13 1.32 4.66
C LEU A 207 -1.80 2.47 5.43
N VAL A 208 -2.34 3.49 4.74
CA VAL A 208 -2.87 4.71 5.37
C VAL A 208 -4.26 5.04 4.82
N THR A 209 -5.15 5.40 5.73
CA THR A 209 -6.44 6.01 5.43
C THR A 209 -6.47 7.41 6.02
N ASN A 210 -6.62 8.43 5.18
CA ASN A 210 -6.70 9.81 5.62
C ASN A 210 -8.15 10.31 5.51
N PRO A 211 -8.84 10.68 6.60
CA PRO A 211 -10.21 11.17 6.54
C PRO A 211 -10.30 12.61 6.02
N GLY A 212 -11.37 12.91 5.28
CA GLY A 212 -11.57 14.24 4.69
C GLY A 212 -12.97 14.48 4.13
N ARG A 213 -13.07 15.57 3.36
CA ARG A 213 -14.22 15.98 2.57
C ARG A 213 -13.96 15.69 1.10
N ILE A 214 -14.96 15.11 0.43
CA ILE A 214 -14.97 14.93 -1.01
C ILE A 214 -15.92 15.97 -1.59
N MET A 215 -15.44 16.76 -2.53
CA MET A 215 -16.25 17.76 -3.24
C MET A 215 -16.22 17.43 -4.72
N LEU A 216 -17.38 17.16 -5.31
CA LEU A 216 -17.55 17.05 -6.75
C LEU A 216 -18.15 18.34 -7.27
N THR A 217 -17.52 18.93 -8.27
CA THR A 217 -18.03 20.06 -9.03
C THR A 217 -18.39 19.64 -10.46
N SER A 218 -18.86 20.59 -11.26
CA SER A 218 -19.13 20.43 -12.69
C SER A 218 -17.90 20.06 -13.53
N SER A 219 -16.67 20.24 -13.01
CA SER A 219 -15.42 20.00 -13.76
C SER A 219 -14.32 19.26 -13.01
N ARG A 220 -14.37 19.16 -11.67
CA ARG A 220 -13.32 18.51 -10.87
C ARG A 220 -13.89 17.67 -9.74
N ILE A 221 -13.12 16.68 -9.31
CA ILE A 221 -13.29 16.03 -8.00
C ILE A 221 -12.14 16.42 -7.09
N TYR A 222 -12.49 16.86 -5.89
CA TYR A 222 -11.57 17.30 -4.85
C TYR A 222 -11.62 16.40 -3.63
N PHE A 223 -10.48 16.26 -2.95
CA PHE A 223 -10.38 15.69 -1.63
C PHE A 223 -9.62 16.64 -0.71
N GLN A 224 -10.28 17.12 0.33
CA GLN A 224 -9.70 17.95 1.39
C GLN A 224 -9.55 17.12 2.67
N PRO A 225 -8.33 16.73 3.07
CA PRO A 225 -8.10 16.09 4.36
C PRO A 225 -8.55 16.96 5.54
N TYR A 226 -8.93 16.35 6.66
CA TYR A 226 -9.22 17.10 7.90
C TYR A 226 -7.96 17.56 8.65
N ASN A 227 -6.82 17.00 8.29
CA ASN A 227 -5.52 17.35 8.84
C ASN A 227 -4.67 18.07 7.77
N ASN A 228 -3.54 18.59 8.20
CA ASN A 228 -2.59 19.34 7.37
C ASN A 228 -1.29 18.55 7.15
N VAL A 229 -1.35 17.22 7.05
CA VAL A 229 -0.16 16.38 6.88
C VAL A 229 0.45 16.48 5.48
N GLU A 230 -0.37 16.83 4.50
CA GLU A 230 0.07 16.95 3.10
C GLU A 230 0.42 18.41 2.80
N VAL A 231 1.49 18.62 2.02
CA VAL A 231 1.94 19.95 1.61
C VAL A 231 0.86 20.65 0.78
N GLU A 232 0.18 19.89 -0.09
CA GLU A 232 -0.99 20.36 -0.82
C GLU A 232 -2.24 20.11 0.02
N PRO A 233 -2.98 21.17 0.41
CA PRO A 233 -4.10 21.04 1.34
C PRO A 233 -5.33 20.37 0.72
N VAL A 234 -5.39 20.29 -0.61
CA VAL A 234 -6.50 19.69 -1.35
C VAL A 234 -5.95 18.97 -2.58
N LEU A 235 -6.29 17.70 -2.73
CA LEU A 235 -6.06 16.96 -3.97
C LEU A 235 -7.20 17.21 -4.93
N LYS A 236 -6.89 17.30 -6.23
CA LYS A 236 -7.86 17.60 -7.29
C LYS A 236 -7.60 16.71 -8.50
N LEU A 237 -8.66 16.21 -9.12
CA LEU A 237 -8.60 15.56 -10.43
C LEU A 237 -9.59 16.24 -11.38
N GLN A 238 -9.12 16.54 -12.59
CA GLN A 238 -9.95 17.08 -13.65
C GLN A 238 -10.87 15.98 -14.22
N LEU A 239 -12.18 16.25 -14.31
CA LEU A 239 -13.15 15.25 -14.79
C LEU A 239 -12.93 14.90 -16.26
N SER A 240 -12.50 15.85 -17.09
CA SER A 240 -12.18 15.62 -18.51
C SER A 240 -10.97 14.71 -18.73
N GLU A 241 -10.12 14.54 -17.72
CA GLU A 241 -8.94 13.67 -17.79
C GLU A 241 -9.20 12.27 -17.25
N LEU A 242 -10.33 12.05 -16.57
CA LEU A 242 -10.71 10.74 -16.04
C LEU A 242 -10.87 9.73 -17.16
N LYS A 243 -10.14 8.62 -17.04
CA LYS A 243 -10.23 7.45 -17.92
C LYS A 243 -10.99 6.30 -17.27
N TYR A 244 -10.81 6.11 -15.97
CA TYR A 244 -11.50 5.07 -15.22
C TYR A 244 -12.06 5.60 -13.91
N VAL A 245 -13.27 5.15 -13.59
CA VAL A 245 -13.93 5.39 -12.31
C VAL A 245 -14.52 4.07 -11.84
N THR A 246 -13.77 3.35 -11.02
CA THR A 246 -14.04 1.95 -10.71
C THR A 246 -14.57 1.79 -9.29
N LYS A 247 -15.70 1.10 -9.16
CA LYS A 247 -16.26 0.70 -7.87
C LYS A 247 -15.38 -0.38 -7.26
N ARG A 248 -14.80 -0.13 -6.08
CA ARG A 248 -13.86 -1.02 -5.38
C ARG A 248 -14.45 -1.62 -4.10
N ARG A 249 -13.82 -2.71 -3.66
CA ARG A 249 -13.94 -3.20 -2.29
C ARG A 249 -12.78 -2.65 -1.46
N TYR A 250 -13.08 -2.26 -0.24
CA TYR A 250 -12.07 -1.90 0.77
C TYR A 250 -12.42 -2.65 2.06
N LEU A 251 -11.46 -3.38 2.63
CA LEU A 251 -11.69 -4.31 3.75
C LEU A 251 -12.90 -5.24 3.50
N LEU A 252 -12.99 -5.79 2.28
CA LEU A 252 -14.08 -6.65 1.81
C LEU A 252 -15.47 -5.99 1.75
N ARG A 253 -15.58 -4.68 1.94
CA ARG A 253 -16.85 -3.92 1.86
C ARG A 253 -16.94 -3.14 0.56
N HIS A 254 -18.13 -3.08 -0.05
CA HIS A 254 -18.40 -2.35 -1.31
C HIS A 254 -18.53 -0.83 -1.14
N VAL A 255 -17.50 -0.22 -0.57
CA VAL A 255 -17.46 1.19 -0.16
C VAL A 255 -16.38 2.01 -0.87
N GLY A 256 -15.53 1.37 -1.68
CA GLY A 256 -14.43 2.03 -2.38
C GLY A 256 -14.83 2.58 -3.75
N LEU A 257 -14.18 3.65 -4.16
CA LEU A 257 -14.25 4.25 -5.49
C LEU A 257 -12.86 4.74 -5.89
N GLU A 258 -12.33 4.24 -6.99
CA GLU A 258 -11.01 4.62 -7.49
C GLU A 258 -11.17 5.38 -8.80
N CYS A 259 -10.73 6.63 -8.81
CA CYS A 259 -10.71 7.50 -9.99
C CYS A 259 -9.29 7.56 -10.54
N LEU A 260 -9.15 7.42 -11.86
CA LEU A 260 -7.86 7.36 -12.54
C LEU A 260 -7.89 8.24 -13.80
N CYS A 261 -6.95 9.18 -13.88
CA CYS A 261 -6.73 10.05 -15.03
C CYS A 261 -5.81 9.39 -16.07
N GLY A 262 -5.92 9.84 -17.32
CA GLY A 262 -5.01 9.43 -18.41
C GLY A 262 -3.56 9.84 -18.16
N SER A 263 -3.33 10.91 -17.38
CA SER A 263 -2.02 11.36 -16.92
C SER A 263 -1.32 10.37 -15.98
N GLY A 264 -2.07 9.44 -15.38
CA GLY A 264 -1.59 8.59 -14.27
C GLY A 264 -1.83 9.19 -12.89
N GLU A 265 -2.59 10.27 -12.74
CA GLU A 265 -3.06 10.69 -11.41
C GLU A 265 -4.22 9.81 -10.97
N CYS A 266 -4.24 9.42 -9.69
CA CYS A 266 -5.28 8.57 -9.15
C CYS A 266 -5.74 9.01 -7.76
N MET A 267 -7.00 8.72 -7.45
CA MET A 267 -7.60 9.00 -6.16
C MET A 267 -8.47 7.81 -5.75
N PHE A 268 -8.01 7.05 -4.74
CA PHE A 268 -8.79 5.98 -4.14
C PHE A 268 -9.53 6.52 -2.91
N LEU A 269 -10.86 6.62 -3.03
CA LEU A 269 -11.77 7.09 -1.99
C LEU A 269 -12.55 5.93 -1.37
N VAL A 270 -12.77 6.01 -0.06
CA VAL A 270 -13.64 5.11 0.71
C VAL A 270 -14.76 5.94 1.33
N LEU A 271 -15.99 5.52 1.09
CA LEU A 271 -17.18 6.21 1.59
C LEU A 271 -17.78 5.47 2.80
N PRO A 272 -18.56 6.14 3.67
CA PRO A 272 -19.14 5.50 4.86
C PRO A 272 -20.05 4.31 4.55
N SER A 273 -20.72 4.31 3.39
CA SER A 273 -21.66 3.27 2.98
C SER A 273 -21.65 3.01 1.47
N PRO A 274 -22.12 1.82 1.02
CA PRO A 274 -22.31 1.55 -0.40
C PRO A 274 -23.27 2.52 -1.09
N ARG A 275 -24.23 3.09 -0.35
CA ARG A 275 -25.18 4.09 -0.84
C ARG A 275 -24.46 5.39 -1.21
N GLU A 276 -23.63 5.92 -0.30
CA GLU A 276 -22.85 7.15 -0.58
C GLU A 276 -21.83 6.93 -1.70
N ARG A 277 -21.19 5.75 -1.75
CA ARG A 277 -20.31 5.38 -2.87
C ARG A 277 -21.03 5.36 -4.21
N ASN A 278 -22.23 4.79 -4.26
CA ASN A 278 -23.03 4.78 -5.49
C ASN A 278 -23.47 6.20 -5.87
N ARG A 279 -23.89 7.01 -4.89
CA ARG A 279 -24.26 8.41 -5.10
C ARG A 279 -23.12 9.22 -5.73
N LEU A 280 -21.90 9.10 -5.20
CA LEU A 280 -20.73 9.78 -5.77
C LEU A 280 -20.44 9.29 -7.19
N HIS A 281 -20.42 7.97 -7.39
CA HIS A 281 -20.16 7.39 -8.70
C HIS A 281 -21.19 7.85 -9.75
N GLU A 282 -22.48 7.78 -9.42
CA GLU A 282 -23.57 8.22 -10.30
C GLU A 282 -23.48 9.72 -10.61
N ALA A 283 -23.13 10.53 -9.61
CA ALA A 283 -22.92 11.97 -9.81
C ALA A 283 -21.74 12.27 -10.74
N ILE A 284 -20.64 11.52 -10.65
CA ILE A 284 -19.49 11.63 -11.58
C ILE A 284 -19.92 11.21 -12.99
N MET A 285 -20.59 10.06 -13.13
CA MET A 285 -21.03 9.57 -14.45
C MET A 285 -22.04 10.50 -15.15
N ALA A 286 -22.78 11.29 -14.38
CA ALA A 286 -23.72 12.26 -14.92
C ALA A 286 -23.03 13.53 -15.47
N GLN A 287 -21.74 13.73 -15.21
CA GLN A 287 -21.03 14.93 -15.66
C GLN A 287 -20.69 14.83 -17.16
N PRO A 288 -20.97 15.89 -17.95
CA PRO A 288 -20.79 15.86 -19.40
C PRO A 288 -19.32 15.79 -19.82
N GLN A 289 -18.39 16.18 -18.94
CA GLN A 289 -16.95 16.16 -19.21
C GLN A 289 -16.34 14.75 -19.07
N VAL A 290 -17.02 13.81 -18.43
CA VAL A 290 -16.48 12.48 -18.14
C VAL A 290 -16.61 11.59 -19.37
N SER A 291 -15.47 11.25 -19.98
CA SER A 291 -15.38 10.33 -21.11
C SER A 291 -14.49 9.14 -20.75
N LEU A 292 -15.11 8.12 -20.15
CA LEU A 292 -14.39 6.93 -19.70
C LEU A 292 -13.99 6.01 -20.86
N SER A 293 -12.85 5.33 -20.71
CA SER A 293 -12.50 4.20 -21.56
C SER A 293 -13.42 3.02 -21.19
N GLN A 294 -14.25 2.58 -22.15
CA GLN A 294 -14.99 1.34 -22.04
C GLN A 294 -14.17 0.22 -22.66
N ASP A 295 -13.07 -0.17 -22.02
CA ASP A 295 -12.37 -1.38 -22.44
C ASP A 295 -13.21 -2.57 -21.97
N SER A 296 -14.03 -3.12 -22.86
CA SER A 296 -14.72 -4.37 -22.55
C SER A 296 -13.65 -5.45 -22.37
N LEU A 297 -13.80 -6.27 -21.32
CA LEU A 297 -12.87 -7.36 -21.07
C LEU A 297 -12.86 -8.33 -22.26
N GLU A 298 -13.98 -8.46 -22.95
CA GLU A 298 -14.12 -9.22 -24.19
C GLU A 298 -13.21 -8.66 -25.31
N GLU A 299 -13.21 -7.36 -25.58
CA GLU A 299 -12.32 -6.74 -26.58
C GLU A 299 -10.85 -6.85 -26.17
N ALA A 300 -10.52 -6.60 -24.90
CA ALA A 300 -9.15 -6.73 -24.40
C ALA A 300 -8.64 -8.17 -24.54
N THR A 301 -9.49 -9.17 -24.27
CA THR A 301 -9.17 -10.59 -24.47
C THR A 301 -8.91 -10.89 -25.95
N LEU A 302 -9.73 -10.35 -26.87
CA LEU A 302 -9.53 -10.54 -28.31
C LEU A 302 -8.23 -9.89 -28.80
N ASN A 303 -7.91 -8.69 -28.31
CA ASN A 303 -6.65 -8.00 -28.63
C ASN A 303 -5.44 -8.78 -28.10
N TRP A 304 -5.54 -9.33 -26.89
CA TRP A 304 -4.51 -10.20 -26.33
C TRP A 304 -4.31 -11.47 -27.16
N LEU A 305 -5.39 -12.14 -27.57
CA LEU A 305 -5.33 -13.33 -28.43
C LEU A 305 -4.72 -13.05 -29.82
N ARG A 306 -4.89 -11.84 -30.35
CA ARG A 306 -4.30 -11.40 -31.63
C ARG A 306 -2.83 -10.98 -31.50
N GLY A 307 -2.32 -10.79 -30.28
CA GLY A 307 -1.00 -10.22 -30.02
C GLY A 307 -0.95 -8.70 -30.11
N ASP A 308 -2.11 -8.02 -30.22
CA ASP A 308 -2.21 -6.55 -30.21
C ASP A 308 -2.04 -5.98 -28.78
N MET A 309 -2.21 -6.83 -27.76
CA MET A 309 -1.99 -6.52 -26.34
C MET A 309 -0.99 -7.52 -25.75
N SER A 310 0.01 -7.03 -25.02
CA SER A 310 1.03 -7.89 -24.40
C SER A 310 0.48 -8.69 -23.20
N ASN A 311 1.17 -9.76 -22.82
CA ASN A 311 0.83 -10.56 -21.64
C ASN A 311 0.83 -9.70 -20.37
N TYR A 312 1.85 -8.85 -20.20
CA TYR A 312 1.93 -7.91 -19.09
C TYR A 312 0.69 -6.98 -19.03
N GLN A 313 0.32 -6.39 -20.17
CA GLN A 313 -0.80 -5.46 -20.25
C GLN A 313 -2.12 -6.14 -19.87
N TYR A 314 -2.35 -7.35 -20.40
CA TYR A 314 -3.56 -8.12 -20.12
C TYR A 314 -3.62 -8.55 -18.64
N LEU A 315 -2.51 -8.99 -18.05
CA LEU A 315 -2.43 -9.32 -16.62
C LEU A 315 -2.71 -8.10 -15.73
N MET A 316 -2.19 -6.93 -16.09
CA MET A 316 -2.46 -5.71 -15.34
C MET A 316 -3.93 -5.29 -15.43
N LEU A 317 -4.57 -5.45 -16.60
CA LEU A 317 -6.01 -5.25 -16.74
C LEU A 317 -6.81 -6.23 -15.86
N LEU A 318 -6.46 -7.52 -15.85
CA LEU A 318 -7.14 -8.52 -15.00
C LEU A 318 -6.98 -8.21 -13.52
N ASN A 319 -5.78 -7.81 -13.08
CA ASN A 319 -5.54 -7.32 -11.74
C ASN A 319 -6.46 -6.14 -11.41
N PHE A 320 -6.46 -5.13 -12.28
CA PHE A 320 -7.30 -3.94 -12.13
C PHE A 320 -8.78 -4.32 -12.04
N LEU A 321 -9.32 -5.15 -12.93
CA LEU A 321 -10.74 -5.54 -12.89
C LEU A 321 -11.10 -6.37 -11.65
N SER A 322 -10.10 -7.01 -11.02
CA SER A 322 -10.24 -7.86 -9.82
C SER A 322 -10.24 -7.10 -8.50
N ASP A 323 -10.40 -5.77 -8.53
CA ASP A 323 -10.29 -4.87 -7.37
C ASP A 323 -8.89 -4.76 -6.78
N ARG A 324 -7.84 -5.17 -7.51
CA ARG A 324 -6.45 -4.94 -7.07
C ARG A 324 -6.00 -3.53 -7.43
N SER A 325 -5.23 -2.92 -6.54
CA SER A 325 -4.76 -1.53 -6.66
C SER A 325 -3.40 -1.36 -5.97
N PHE A 326 -2.55 -0.52 -6.55
CA PHE A 326 -1.29 -0.08 -5.92
C PHE A 326 -1.52 0.75 -4.66
N ASN A 327 -2.69 1.40 -4.53
CA ASN A 327 -3.05 2.18 -3.35
C ASN A 327 -3.46 1.32 -2.15
N ASP A 328 -3.77 0.03 -2.35
CA ASP A 328 -4.13 -0.91 -1.29
C ASP A 328 -3.20 -2.12 -1.28
N ILE A 329 -2.20 -2.09 -0.39
CA ILE A 329 -1.22 -3.18 -0.21
C ILE A 329 -1.89 -4.52 0.15
N MET A 330 -3.09 -4.51 0.77
CA MET A 330 -3.84 -5.74 1.05
C MET A 330 -4.36 -6.41 -0.23
N GLN A 331 -4.52 -5.63 -1.30
CA GLN A 331 -5.02 -6.05 -2.61
C GLN A 331 -4.04 -5.64 -3.71
N TYR A 332 -2.73 -5.76 -3.46
CA TYR A 332 -1.72 -5.40 -4.46
C TYR A 332 -1.85 -6.25 -5.73
N PRO A 333 -1.50 -5.73 -6.93
CA PRO A 333 -1.44 -6.54 -8.13
C PRO A 333 -0.52 -7.76 -7.97
N VAL A 334 -0.91 -8.89 -8.57
CA VAL A 334 -0.20 -10.17 -8.53
C VAL A 334 0.22 -10.58 -9.94
N MET A 335 1.44 -11.11 -10.05
CA MET A 335 2.01 -11.65 -11.28
C MET A 335 2.52 -13.07 -11.05
N PRO A 336 2.50 -13.95 -12.07
CA PRO A 336 3.03 -15.30 -11.94
C PRO A 336 4.54 -15.27 -11.75
N TRP A 337 5.10 -16.24 -11.02
CA TRP A 337 6.44 -16.73 -11.35
C TRP A 337 6.41 -17.35 -12.75
N VAL A 338 7.31 -16.92 -13.64
CA VAL A 338 7.42 -17.44 -15.01
C VAL A 338 8.66 -18.32 -15.17
N VAL A 339 9.81 -17.82 -14.74
CA VAL A 339 11.09 -18.55 -14.82
C VAL A 339 11.21 -19.48 -13.61
N ALA A 340 11.74 -20.68 -13.85
CA ALA A 340 12.08 -21.68 -12.83
C ALA A 340 13.59 -21.86 -12.66
N ASP A 341 14.41 -21.35 -13.61
CA ASP A 341 15.86 -21.42 -13.57
C ASP A 341 16.50 -20.11 -13.09
N TYR A 342 17.02 -20.14 -11.87
CA TYR A 342 17.74 -19.03 -11.25
C TYR A 342 19.19 -19.39 -10.87
N THR A 343 19.73 -20.48 -11.42
CA THR A 343 21.06 -21.01 -11.06
C THR A 343 21.98 -21.17 -12.26
N SER A 344 21.46 -21.34 -13.48
CA SER A 344 22.27 -21.43 -14.70
C SER A 344 23.00 -20.13 -15.03
N SER A 345 24.09 -20.25 -15.80
CA SER A 345 24.88 -19.11 -16.31
C SER A 345 24.19 -18.37 -17.45
N SER A 346 23.26 -19.01 -18.16
CA SER A 346 22.47 -18.41 -19.23
C SER A 346 21.00 -18.79 -19.10
N LEU A 347 20.11 -17.87 -19.45
CA LEU A 347 18.67 -18.10 -19.50
C LEU A 347 18.25 -18.45 -20.93
N ASP A 348 17.86 -19.70 -21.17
CA ASP A 348 17.40 -20.16 -22.49
C ASP A 348 15.87 -20.22 -22.57
N LEU A 349 15.27 -19.21 -23.20
CA LEU A 349 13.82 -19.12 -23.35
C LEU A 349 13.24 -20.13 -24.36
N LYS A 350 14.07 -20.94 -25.03
CA LYS A 350 13.62 -22.01 -25.92
C LYS A 350 13.47 -23.34 -25.20
N HIS A 351 14.02 -23.47 -23.99
CA HIS A 351 14.01 -24.72 -23.26
C HIS A 351 12.80 -24.78 -22.30
N PRO A 352 11.89 -25.77 -22.43
CA PRO A 352 10.69 -25.82 -21.58
C PRO A 352 10.98 -25.88 -20.08
N ALA A 353 12.08 -26.52 -19.67
CA ALA A 353 12.46 -26.62 -18.26
C ALA A 353 12.89 -25.29 -17.62
N THR A 354 13.11 -24.24 -18.42
CA THR A 354 13.35 -22.88 -17.93
C THR A 354 12.09 -22.26 -17.32
N PHE A 355 10.90 -22.76 -17.66
CA PHE A 355 9.64 -22.18 -17.25
C PHE A 355 8.97 -22.96 -16.11
N ARG A 356 8.27 -22.24 -15.24
CA ARG A 356 7.34 -22.81 -14.27
C ARG A 356 6.14 -23.42 -15.00
N ASP A 357 5.62 -24.51 -14.47
CA ASP A 357 4.30 -25.03 -14.87
C ASP A 357 3.20 -24.06 -14.41
N LEU A 358 2.69 -23.26 -15.34
CA LEU A 358 1.64 -22.26 -15.11
C LEU A 358 0.25 -22.87 -14.87
N SER A 359 0.08 -24.18 -15.09
CA SER A 359 -1.17 -24.88 -14.80
C SER A 359 -1.34 -25.25 -13.32
N LYS A 360 -0.26 -25.14 -12.54
CA LYS A 360 -0.23 -25.50 -11.11
C LYS A 360 -0.05 -24.26 -10.23
N PRO A 361 -0.75 -24.14 -9.09
CA PRO A 361 -0.41 -23.13 -8.09
C PRO A 361 0.99 -23.40 -7.51
N ILE A 362 1.63 -22.38 -6.92
CA ILE A 362 2.97 -22.50 -6.32
C ILE A 362 3.06 -23.69 -5.37
N GLY A 363 2.06 -23.85 -4.50
CA GLY A 363 2.00 -24.93 -3.51
C GLY A 363 1.94 -26.35 -4.10
N ALA A 364 1.66 -26.50 -5.39
CA ALA A 364 1.53 -27.78 -6.10
C ALA A 364 2.71 -28.08 -7.06
N LEU A 365 3.73 -27.21 -7.12
CA LEU A 365 4.91 -27.45 -7.96
C LEU A 365 5.81 -28.58 -7.48
N ASN A 366 5.94 -28.72 -6.16
CA ASN A 366 6.73 -29.77 -5.52
C ASN A 366 5.78 -30.87 -5.03
N ASP A 367 5.92 -32.07 -5.59
CA ASP A 367 5.02 -33.20 -5.34
C ASP A 367 5.08 -33.71 -3.89
N GLU A 368 6.26 -33.73 -3.26
CA GLU A 368 6.42 -34.11 -1.84
C GLU A 368 5.69 -33.12 -0.93
N ARG A 369 5.86 -31.82 -1.22
CA ARG A 369 5.19 -30.76 -0.47
C ARG A 369 3.68 -30.79 -0.68
N LEU A 370 3.23 -31.10 -1.89
CA LEU A 370 1.81 -31.25 -2.22
C LEU A 370 1.18 -32.42 -1.46
N ALA A 371 1.88 -33.55 -1.36
CA ALA A 371 1.43 -34.71 -0.59
C ALA A 371 1.18 -34.33 0.88
N PHE A 372 2.10 -33.57 1.49
CA PHE A 372 1.92 -33.04 2.85
C PHE A 372 0.66 -32.16 2.97
N PHE A 373 0.42 -31.25 2.01
CA PHE A 373 -0.79 -30.42 2.03
C PHE A 373 -2.08 -31.23 1.93
N LYS A 374 -2.09 -32.27 1.08
CA LYS A 374 -3.24 -33.17 0.91
C LYS A 374 -3.51 -33.99 2.18
N GLU A 375 -2.48 -34.54 2.80
CA GLU A 375 -2.63 -35.26 4.07
C GLU A 375 -3.21 -34.34 5.17
N ARG A 376 -2.66 -33.13 5.31
CA ARG A 376 -3.18 -32.14 6.27
C ARG A 376 -4.63 -31.75 5.97
N TYR A 377 -5.00 -31.63 4.69
CA TYR A 377 -6.36 -31.33 4.25
C TYR A 377 -7.34 -32.46 4.63
N GLU A 378 -6.93 -33.72 4.49
CA GLU A 378 -7.75 -34.87 4.86
C GLU A 378 -8.02 -34.95 6.36
N GLN A 379 -6.98 -34.70 7.17
CA GLN A 379 -7.04 -34.74 8.64
C GLN A 379 -7.80 -33.56 9.26
N MET A 380 -7.96 -32.46 8.53
CA MET A 380 -8.60 -31.24 9.03
C MET A 380 -10.10 -31.45 9.31
N ARG A 381 -10.58 -30.97 10.46
CA ARG A 381 -12.01 -30.93 10.78
C ARG A 381 -12.61 -29.57 10.41
N GLY A 382 -13.87 -29.55 9.96
CA GLY A 382 -14.56 -28.32 9.57
C GLY A 382 -14.14 -27.81 8.20
N THR A 383 -13.90 -26.50 8.09
CA THR A 383 -13.59 -25.80 6.84
C THR A 383 -12.18 -26.16 6.35
N LYS A 384 -12.06 -27.17 5.48
CA LYS A 384 -10.78 -27.69 4.99
C LYS A 384 -10.06 -26.74 4.04
N PHE A 385 -8.72 -26.66 4.01
CA PHE A 385 -7.96 -25.88 3.02
C PHE A 385 -6.55 -26.45 2.81
N LEU A 386 -5.99 -26.30 1.61
CA LEU A 386 -4.63 -26.75 1.27
C LEU A 386 -3.58 -25.75 1.74
N TYR A 387 -3.84 -24.44 1.60
CA TYR A 387 -2.89 -23.38 1.96
C TYR A 387 -3.48 -22.46 3.04
N GLY A 388 -2.76 -22.33 4.16
CA GLY A 388 -3.12 -21.40 5.24
C GLY A 388 -2.61 -19.97 5.01
N THR A 389 -1.70 -19.80 4.05
CA THR A 389 -1.23 -18.50 3.57
C THR A 389 -1.78 -18.22 2.17
N HIS A 390 -1.86 -16.94 1.81
CA HIS A 390 -2.36 -16.50 0.50
C HIS A 390 -1.19 -16.03 -0.37
N TYR A 391 -1.20 -16.36 -1.66
CA TYR A 391 -0.11 -16.04 -2.59
C TYR A 391 0.18 -14.53 -2.75
N SER A 392 -0.73 -13.66 -2.32
CA SER A 392 -0.60 -12.21 -2.35
C SER A 392 -1.01 -11.66 -0.99
N ALA A 393 -0.05 -11.18 -0.22
CA ALA A 393 -0.27 -10.62 1.12
C ALA A 393 0.63 -9.40 1.34
N PRO A 394 0.24 -8.45 2.20
CA PRO A 394 1.04 -7.26 2.49
C PRO A 394 2.50 -7.56 2.83
N GLY A 395 2.72 -8.57 3.68
CA GLY A 395 4.05 -9.00 4.09
C GLY A 395 4.90 -9.47 2.92
N TYR A 396 4.31 -10.09 1.89
CA TYR A 396 5.04 -10.54 0.69
C TYR A 396 5.35 -9.39 -0.26
N VAL A 397 4.41 -8.46 -0.44
CA VAL A 397 4.65 -7.25 -1.25
C VAL A 397 5.78 -6.42 -0.64
N LEU A 398 5.73 -6.18 0.67
CA LEU A 398 6.76 -5.40 1.37
C LEU A 398 8.07 -6.18 1.57
N TYR A 399 8.03 -7.51 1.57
CA TYR A 399 9.23 -8.34 1.47
C TYR A 399 10.01 -8.01 0.19
N TYR A 400 9.33 -7.91 -0.96
CA TYR A 400 9.96 -7.52 -2.22
C TYR A 400 10.36 -6.04 -2.23
N LEU A 401 9.49 -5.15 -1.74
CA LEU A 401 9.66 -3.71 -1.85
C LEU A 401 10.48 -3.06 -0.72
N VAL A 402 11.09 -3.82 0.19
CA VAL A 402 11.83 -3.27 1.34
C VAL A 402 12.87 -2.20 0.97
N ARG A 403 13.48 -2.27 -0.22
CA ARG A 403 14.46 -1.27 -0.71
C ARG A 403 13.83 -0.08 -1.42
N ALA A 404 12.64 -0.27 -2.00
CA ALA A 404 11.91 0.76 -2.72
C ALA A 404 11.01 1.61 -1.81
N ALA A 405 10.36 0.96 -0.84
CA ALA A 405 9.42 1.55 0.12
C ALA A 405 9.67 1.06 1.56
N PRO A 406 10.87 1.33 2.13
CA PRO A 406 11.25 0.88 3.47
C PRO A 406 10.31 1.35 4.58
N GLU A 407 9.73 2.55 4.44
CA GLU A 407 8.78 3.14 5.37
C GLU A 407 7.50 2.31 5.54
N TYR A 408 7.04 1.63 4.47
CA TYR A 408 5.88 0.75 4.55
C TYR A 408 6.20 -0.49 5.39
N LEU A 409 7.41 -1.06 5.24
CA LEU A 409 7.81 -2.21 6.05
C LEU A 409 7.96 -1.82 7.52
N LEU A 410 8.57 -0.66 7.80
CA LEU A 410 8.66 -0.13 9.16
C LEU A 410 7.26 0.08 9.76
N CYS A 411 6.33 0.65 9.01
CA CYS A 411 4.94 0.82 9.46
C CYS A 411 4.30 -0.54 9.81
N LEU A 412 4.40 -1.53 8.92
CA LEU A 412 3.81 -2.85 9.11
C LEU A 412 4.45 -3.62 10.30
N GLN A 413 5.74 -3.43 10.54
CA GLN A 413 6.53 -4.16 11.55
C GLN A 413 6.81 -3.32 12.81
N ASN A 414 5.96 -2.32 13.10
CA ASN A 414 6.05 -1.46 14.29
C ASN A 414 7.43 -0.82 14.49
N GLY A 415 7.96 -0.20 13.44
CA GLY A 415 9.20 0.55 13.45
C GLY A 415 10.46 -0.29 13.33
N LYS A 416 10.38 -1.56 12.93
CA LYS A 416 11.57 -2.42 12.77
C LYS A 416 11.58 -3.05 11.38
N PHE A 417 12.77 -3.32 10.85
CA PHE A 417 12.87 -4.28 9.75
C PHE A 417 12.73 -5.71 10.28
N ASP A 418 12.44 -6.65 9.38
CA ASP A 418 12.43 -8.07 9.72
C ASP A 418 13.86 -8.57 10.01
N GLN A 419 13.98 -9.78 10.56
CA GLN A 419 15.27 -10.41 10.79
C GLN A 419 16.05 -10.55 9.47
N PRO A 420 17.36 -10.25 9.44
CA PRO A 420 18.15 -10.25 8.21
C PRO A 420 18.06 -11.55 7.39
N ASN A 421 17.96 -12.71 8.07
CA ASN A 421 17.81 -14.02 7.42
C ASN A 421 16.47 -14.21 6.68
N ARG A 422 15.43 -13.48 7.08
CA ARG A 422 14.10 -13.50 6.47
C ARG A 422 13.89 -12.41 5.43
N LEU A 423 14.78 -11.41 5.35
CA LEU A 423 14.68 -10.37 4.35
C LEU A 423 14.96 -10.90 2.94
N PHE A 424 14.35 -10.26 1.94
CA PHE A 424 14.57 -10.54 0.54
C PHE A 424 16.01 -10.19 0.16
N HIS A 425 16.84 -11.18 -0.13
CA HIS A 425 18.27 -10.97 -0.40
C HIS A 425 18.81 -11.75 -1.60
N LYS A 426 18.11 -12.77 -2.10
CA LYS A 426 18.57 -13.58 -3.24
C LYS A 426 17.40 -14.20 -4.00
N ILE A 427 17.31 -13.96 -5.30
CA ILE A 427 16.21 -14.45 -6.16
C ILE A 427 16.09 -15.97 -6.10
N SER A 428 17.21 -16.67 -6.32
CA SER A 428 17.22 -18.15 -6.35
C SER A 428 16.78 -18.76 -5.02
N ARG A 429 17.10 -18.10 -3.89
CA ARG A 429 16.67 -18.56 -2.56
C ARG A 429 15.17 -18.33 -2.36
N THR A 430 14.64 -17.21 -2.83
CA THR A 430 13.21 -16.96 -2.79
C THR A 430 12.44 -18.00 -3.62
N TRP A 431 12.94 -18.35 -4.80
CA TRP A 431 12.38 -19.43 -5.64
C TRP A 431 12.43 -20.80 -4.95
N GLU A 432 13.56 -21.15 -4.33
CA GLU A 432 13.70 -22.38 -3.55
C GLU A 432 12.70 -22.43 -2.39
N ASN A 433 12.57 -21.33 -1.62
CA ASN A 433 11.65 -21.24 -0.50
C ASN A 433 10.20 -21.43 -0.93
N VAL A 434 9.75 -20.78 -2.02
CA VAL A 434 8.37 -20.97 -2.52
C VAL A 434 8.09 -22.37 -3.03
N ASN A 435 9.11 -23.21 -3.22
CA ASN A 435 8.96 -24.62 -3.61
C ASN A 435 9.08 -25.59 -2.42
N THR A 436 9.60 -25.16 -1.28
CA THR A 436 9.99 -26.06 -0.17
C THR A 436 9.33 -25.71 1.16
N ASP A 437 9.19 -24.43 1.50
CA ASP A 437 8.56 -23.99 2.75
C ASP A 437 7.04 -24.15 2.65
N HIS A 438 6.42 -24.77 3.67
CA HIS A 438 4.98 -25.00 3.75
C HIS A 438 4.17 -23.72 3.98
N ALA A 439 4.78 -22.67 4.54
CA ALA A 439 4.14 -21.39 4.79
C ALA A 439 4.30 -20.41 3.62
N ASP A 440 5.12 -20.72 2.62
CA ASP A 440 5.52 -19.81 1.55
C ASP A 440 4.96 -20.25 0.19
N VAL A 441 3.85 -19.63 -0.20
CA VAL A 441 3.17 -19.86 -1.50
C VAL A 441 3.07 -18.58 -2.33
N LYS A 442 3.94 -17.60 -2.07
CA LYS A 442 3.85 -16.26 -2.65
C LYS A 442 4.14 -16.24 -4.16
N GLU A 443 3.28 -15.53 -4.89
CA GLU A 443 3.49 -15.17 -6.29
C GLU A 443 4.25 -13.83 -6.39
N LEU A 444 4.61 -13.42 -7.60
CA LEU A 444 5.35 -12.18 -7.85
C LEU A 444 4.45 -10.94 -7.88
N ILE A 445 5.10 -9.78 -7.97
CA ILE A 445 4.49 -8.45 -8.14
C ILE A 445 4.90 -7.86 -9.51
N PRO A 446 4.17 -6.86 -10.05
CA PRO A 446 4.45 -6.27 -11.37
C PRO A 446 5.87 -5.77 -11.58
N GLU A 447 6.53 -5.30 -10.53
CA GLU A 447 7.86 -4.70 -10.54
C GLU A 447 8.93 -5.65 -11.09
N PHE A 448 8.73 -6.97 -10.97
CA PHE A 448 9.64 -7.97 -11.56
C PHE A 448 9.67 -7.95 -13.09
N TYR A 449 8.63 -7.41 -13.73
CA TYR A 449 8.47 -7.34 -15.18
C TYR A 449 8.59 -5.90 -15.72
N GLN A 450 9.07 -4.97 -14.88
CA GLN A 450 9.20 -3.56 -15.21
C GLN A 450 10.64 -3.09 -14.99
N PRO A 451 11.41 -2.91 -16.07
CA PRO A 451 12.71 -2.23 -16.00
C PRO A 451 12.58 -0.80 -15.45
N PRO A 452 13.59 -0.28 -14.72
CA PRO A 452 14.95 -0.83 -14.55
C PRO A 452 15.15 -1.74 -13.33
N GLY A 453 14.10 -2.05 -12.56
CA GLY A 453 14.23 -2.96 -11.40
C GLY A 453 14.87 -2.35 -10.14
N ASP A 454 14.76 -1.04 -9.95
CA ASP A 454 15.35 -0.30 -8.81
C ASP A 454 15.01 -0.89 -7.43
N PHE A 455 13.86 -1.57 -7.28
CA PHE A 455 13.45 -2.22 -6.03
C PHE A 455 14.40 -3.35 -5.58
N LEU A 456 15.29 -3.81 -6.46
CA LEU A 456 16.33 -4.80 -6.16
C LEU A 456 17.60 -4.17 -5.60
N LEU A 457 17.75 -2.84 -5.71
CA LEU A 457 18.95 -2.09 -5.35
C LEU A 457 18.73 -1.29 -4.06
N ASN A 458 19.69 -1.34 -3.14
CA ASN A 458 19.67 -0.59 -1.89
C ASN A 458 20.17 0.85 -2.10
N LEU A 459 19.50 1.60 -2.99
CA LEU A 459 19.90 2.96 -3.38
C LEU A 459 19.91 3.96 -2.21
N GLN A 460 19.17 3.67 -1.14
CA GLN A 460 19.07 4.51 0.06
C GLN A 460 20.10 4.13 1.14
N ASN A 461 20.99 3.16 0.88
CA ASN A 461 21.97 2.65 1.86
C ASN A 461 21.34 2.23 3.20
N LEU A 462 20.18 1.58 3.13
CA LEU A 462 19.45 1.11 4.31
C LEU A 462 20.30 0.14 5.13
N ASP A 463 20.19 0.22 6.46
CA ASP A 463 20.73 -0.81 7.35
C ASP A 463 19.73 -1.96 7.49
N LEU A 464 19.89 -2.96 6.61
CA LEU A 464 19.10 -4.19 6.60
C LEU A 464 19.71 -5.30 7.49
N GLY A 465 20.77 -4.99 8.23
CA GLY A 465 21.45 -5.90 9.14
C GLY A 465 22.32 -6.97 8.46
N VAL A 466 22.77 -7.92 9.27
CA VAL A 466 23.72 -8.99 8.89
C VAL A 466 23.07 -10.35 9.13
N ARG A 467 23.15 -11.22 8.14
CA ARG A 467 22.64 -12.60 8.21
C ARG A 467 23.50 -13.47 9.10
N SER A 468 22.98 -14.64 9.49
CA SER A 468 23.72 -15.56 10.37
C SER A 468 24.99 -16.13 9.75
N ASP A 469 25.13 -16.07 8.43
CA ASP A 469 26.36 -16.43 7.69
C ASP A 469 27.38 -15.28 7.63
N GLY A 470 27.13 -14.16 8.34
CA GLY A 470 28.02 -12.99 8.37
C GLY A 470 27.86 -12.06 7.16
N VAL A 471 26.98 -12.38 6.21
CA VAL A 471 26.78 -11.55 5.01
C VAL A 471 25.79 -10.43 5.30
N ARG A 472 26.21 -9.18 5.04
CA ARG A 472 25.33 -8.01 5.13
C ARG A 472 24.22 -8.09 4.07
N VAL A 473 22.98 -7.80 4.46
CA VAL A 473 21.88 -7.65 3.51
C VAL A 473 22.04 -6.29 2.82
N ASN A 474 22.24 -6.30 1.50
CA ASN A 474 22.37 -5.09 0.69
C ASN A 474 21.54 -5.22 -0.60
N ASP A 475 22.09 -5.00 -1.79
CA ASP A 475 21.41 -5.31 -3.06
C ASP A 475 20.98 -6.78 -3.12
N VAL A 476 19.88 -7.06 -3.84
CA VAL A 476 19.41 -8.42 -4.05
C VAL A 476 20.39 -9.15 -4.95
N ILE A 477 20.83 -10.33 -4.51
CA ILE A 477 21.70 -11.21 -5.28
C ILE A 477 20.88 -11.80 -6.44
N LEU A 478 21.29 -11.42 -7.65
CA LEU A 478 20.68 -11.81 -8.91
C LEU A 478 21.16 -13.21 -9.36
N PRO A 479 20.38 -13.91 -10.22
CA PRO A 479 20.85 -15.14 -10.85
C PRO A 479 22.05 -14.89 -11.78
N PRO A 480 22.92 -15.90 -12.02
CA PRO A 480 24.16 -15.69 -12.78
C PRO A 480 23.95 -15.20 -14.22
N TRP A 481 22.79 -15.49 -14.81
CA TRP A 481 22.44 -15.03 -16.15
C TRP A 481 22.05 -13.54 -16.23
N ALA A 482 21.90 -12.83 -15.11
CA ALA A 482 21.57 -11.41 -15.08
C ALA A 482 22.77 -10.56 -14.67
N LYS A 483 23.09 -9.54 -15.49
CA LYS A 483 24.24 -8.65 -15.29
C LYS A 483 23.93 -7.47 -14.37
N SER A 484 22.67 -7.05 -14.31
CA SER A 484 22.17 -5.93 -13.50
C SER A 484 20.68 -6.13 -13.19
N ALA A 485 20.12 -5.30 -12.31
CA ALA A 485 18.69 -5.30 -12.01
C ALA A 485 17.82 -5.00 -13.25
N GLU A 486 18.32 -4.12 -14.12
CA GLU A 486 17.68 -3.78 -15.40
C GLU A 486 17.73 -4.96 -16.38
N ASP A 487 18.88 -5.60 -16.53
CA ASP A 487 19.03 -6.79 -17.37
C ASP A 487 18.17 -7.97 -16.85
N PHE A 488 18.08 -8.12 -15.52
CA PHE A 488 17.21 -9.11 -14.89
C PHE A 488 15.72 -8.88 -15.21
N THR A 489 15.21 -7.67 -14.96
CA THR A 489 13.80 -7.33 -15.20
C THR A 489 13.46 -7.32 -16.69
N THR A 490 14.39 -6.90 -17.56
CA THR A 490 14.23 -6.98 -19.02
C THR A 490 14.13 -8.44 -19.49
N LYS A 491 14.96 -9.34 -18.95
CA LYS A 491 14.88 -10.78 -19.26
C LYS A 491 13.62 -11.43 -18.72
N LEU A 492 13.14 -11.04 -17.53
CA LEU A 492 11.86 -11.50 -17.03
C LEU A 492 10.69 -11.01 -17.88
N GLN A 493 10.73 -9.75 -18.32
CA GLN A 493 9.75 -9.22 -19.27
C GLN A 493 9.77 -10.02 -20.58
N ALA A 494 10.94 -10.26 -21.16
CA ALA A 494 11.08 -11.08 -22.36
C ALA A 494 10.59 -12.53 -22.15
N ALA A 495 10.82 -13.10 -20.96
CA ALA A 495 10.31 -14.42 -20.61
C ALA A 495 8.78 -14.43 -20.49
N LEU A 496 8.17 -13.40 -19.89
CA LEU A 496 6.71 -13.25 -19.79
C LEU A 496 6.05 -13.12 -21.16
N GLU A 497 6.69 -12.43 -22.09
CA GLU A 497 6.15 -12.15 -23.44
C GLU A 497 6.50 -13.23 -24.49
N CYS A 498 7.18 -14.32 -24.11
CA CYS A 498 7.58 -15.34 -25.07
C CYS A 498 6.42 -16.28 -25.47
N ASP A 499 6.55 -16.93 -26.63
CA ASP A 499 5.53 -17.83 -27.18
C ASP A 499 5.13 -18.97 -26.24
N TYR A 500 6.09 -19.51 -25.47
CA TYR A 500 5.81 -20.55 -24.48
C TYR A 500 4.87 -20.03 -23.40
N VAL A 501 5.12 -18.84 -22.85
CA VAL A 501 4.23 -18.28 -21.83
C VAL A 501 2.91 -17.86 -22.42
N SER A 502 2.89 -17.20 -23.58
CA SER A 502 1.65 -16.80 -24.26
C SER A 502 0.70 -17.99 -24.49
N SER A 503 1.25 -19.16 -24.83
CA SER A 503 0.45 -20.38 -25.03
C SER A 503 -0.06 -21.04 -23.74
N HIS A 504 0.50 -20.72 -22.56
CA HIS A 504 0.16 -21.38 -21.28
C HIS A 504 -0.40 -20.43 -20.21
N LEU A 505 -0.28 -19.11 -20.37
CA LEU A 505 -0.60 -18.11 -19.36
C LEU A 505 -2.07 -18.14 -18.91
N HIS A 506 -2.98 -18.50 -19.82
CA HIS A 506 -4.40 -18.64 -19.52
C HIS A 506 -4.67 -19.67 -18.41
N HIS A 507 -3.84 -20.71 -18.26
CA HIS A 507 -3.99 -21.66 -17.16
C HIS A 507 -3.70 -21.04 -15.79
N TRP A 508 -2.72 -20.13 -15.70
CA TRP A 508 -2.46 -19.40 -14.46
C TRP A 508 -3.58 -18.40 -14.18
N ILE A 509 -4.08 -17.74 -15.22
CA ILE A 509 -5.26 -16.85 -15.12
C ILE A 509 -6.46 -17.62 -14.55
N ASP A 510 -6.69 -18.87 -14.96
CA ASP A 510 -7.77 -19.70 -14.42
C ASP A 510 -7.63 -19.95 -12.91
N LEU A 511 -6.41 -20.13 -12.41
CA LEU A 511 -6.12 -20.33 -10.98
C LEU A 511 -6.37 -19.05 -10.17
N VAL A 512 -5.93 -17.90 -10.67
CA VAL A 512 -5.93 -16.64 -9.89
C VAL A 512 -7.23 -15.86 -10.04
N PHE A 513 -7.78 -15.82 -11.26
CA PHE A 513 -8.90 -14.95 -11.63
C PHE A 513 -10.11 -15.71 -12.18
N GLY A 514 -9.87 -16.87 -12.79
CA GLY A 514 -10.88 -17.64 -13.51
C GLY A 514 -11.59 -18.69 -12.65
N TYR A 515 -12.01 -19.77 -13.30
CA TYR A 515 -12.94 -20.74 -12.73
C TYR A 515 -12.29 -21.70 -11.72
N LYS A 516 -10.96 -21.88 -11.76
CA LYS A 516 -10.19 -22.69 -10.80
C LYS A 516 -9.83 -21.93 -9.52
N GLN A 517 -10.34 -20.70 -9.35
CA GLN A 517 -10.10 -19.90 -8.14
C GLN A 517 -10.85 -20.47 -6.92
N ARG A 518 -12.01 -21.11 -7.11
CA ARG A 518 -12.88 -21.60 -6.03
C ARG A 518 -13.63 -22.88 -6.42
N GLY A 519 -14.31 -23.47 -5.44
CA GLY A 519 -15.20 -24.60 -5.64
C GLY A 519 -14.46 -25.91 -5.93
N GLU A 520 -15.13 -26.85 -6.57
CA GLU A 520 -14.57 -28.16 -6.89
C GLU A 520 -13.39 -28.08 -7.86
N GLU A 521 -13.43 -27.15 -8.81
CA GLU A 521 -12.34 -26.95 -9.78
C GLU A 521 -11.06 -26.45 -9.11
N ALA A 522 -11.18 -25.62 -8.07
CA ALA A 522 -10.02 -25.26 -7.25
C ALA A 522 -9.46 -26.47 -6.47
N LEU A 523 -10.31 -27.37 -5.99
CA LEU A 523 -9.84 -28.58 -5.30
C LEU A 523 -9.13 -29.53 -6.27
N LYS A 524 -9.68 -29.73 -7.48
CA LYS A 524 -9.06 -30.55 -8.54
C LYS A 524 -7.71 -29.98 -8.99
N ALA A 525 -7.59 -28.65 -9.00
CA ALA A 525 -6.37 -27.94 -9.37
C ALA A 525 -5.43 -27.66 -8.18
N ASP A 526 -5.70 -28.25 -7.00
CA ASP A 526 -4.92 -28.05 -5.77
C ASP A 526 -4.81 -26.59 -5.31
N ASN A 527 -5.75 -25.73 -5.69
CA ASN A 527 -5.73 -24.27 -5.51
C ASN A 527 -6.67 -23.77 -4.38
N SER A 528 -6.94 -24.59 -3.36
CA SER A 528 -7.86 -24.23 -2.28
C SER A 528 -7.14 -23.58 -1.09
N SER A 529 -7.09 -22.24 -1.04
CA SER A 529 -6.63 -21.50 0.15
C SER A 529 -7.79 -21.05 1.07
N GLU A 530 -7.52 -20.89 2.36
CA GLU A 530 -8.52 -20.43 3.35
C GLU A 530 -9.05 -19.03 3.03
N ILE A 531 -8.14 -18.13 2.61
CA ILE A 531 -8.41 -16.70 2.38
C ILE A 531 -9.18 -16.47 1.06
N GLN A 532 -8.89 -17.24 0.02
CA GLN A 532 -9.50 -17.10 -1.31
C GLN A 532 -10.99 -17.45 -1.34
N ARG A 533 -11.49 -18.20 -0.35
CA ARG A 533 -12.92 -18.42 -0.12
C ARG A 533 -13.72 -17.15 0.19
N ASN A 534 -13.06 -16.07 0.59
CA ASN A 534 -13.70 -14.77 0.87
C ASN A 534 -13.55 -13.71 -0.26
N LEU A 535 -12.61 -13.88 -1.20
CA LEU A 535 -12.43 -13.03 -2.41
C LEU A 535 -13.26 -13.46 -3.65
N LEU A 536 -14.33 -12.74 -4.03
CA LEU A 536 -15.16 -13.07 -5.22
C LEU A 536 -14.34 -13.19 -6.53
N PRO A 537 -14.61 -14.21 -7.39
CA PRO A 537 -13.96 -14.35 -8.71
C PRO A 537 -14.40 -13.28 -9.72
N LEU A 538 -13.54 -12.99 -10.71
CA LEU A 538 -13.90 -12.16 -11.87
C LEU A 538 -15.04 -12.77 -12.69
N SER A 539 -15.15 -14.10 -12.72
CA SER A 539 -16.20 -14.84 -13.45
C SER A 539 -17.63 -14.50 -12.99
N TYR A 540 -17.81 -13.89 -11.82
CA TYR A 540 -19.11 -13.43 -11.33
C TYR A 540 -19.47 -12.00 -11.77
N ARG A 541 -18.57 -11.26 -12.44
CA ARG A 541 -18.83 -9.94 -13.02
C ARG A 541 -19.16 -9.96 -14.51
N SER A 542 -18.70 -10.97 -15.26
CA SER A 542 -19.02 -11.13 -16.70
C SER A 542 -19.56 -12.55 -16.96
N LYS A 543 -20.87 -12.67 -17.22
CA LYS A 543 -21.50 -13.93 -17.68
C LYS A 543 -20.97 -14.38 -19.05
N SER A 544 -20.30 -13.49 -19.79
CA SER A 544 -19.72 -13.72 -21.12
C SER A 544 -18.39 -14.49 -21.07
N LEU A 545 -17.62 -14.33 -19.99
CA LEU A 545 -16.27 -14.91 -19.87
C LEU A 545 -16.28 -16.44 -19.77
N VAL A 546 -17.30 -17.00 -19.12
CA VAL A 546 -17.53 -18.46 -19.04
C VAL A 546 -17.90 -19.04 -20.40
N ARG A 547 -18.54 -18.28 -21.29
CA ARG A 547 -18.88 -18.76 -22.65
C ARG A 547 -17.69 -18.69 -23.61
N LEU A 548 -16.86 -17.65 -23.51
CA LEU A 548 -15.73 -17.46 -24.43
C LEU A 548 -14.58 -18.43 -24.16
N LEU A 549 -14.22 -18.69 -22.89
CA LEU A 549 -13.19 -19.67 -22.54
C LEU A 549 -13.64 -21.12 -22.78
N ASN A 550 -14.95 -21.40 -22.71
CA ASN A 550 -15.49 -22.73 -23.00
C ASN A 550 -15.70 -23.00 -24.51
N ASN A 551 -15.79 -21.96 -25.35
CA ASN A 551 -15.99 -22.12 -26.80
C ASN A 551 -14.66 -22.24 -27.58
N SER A 552 -13.54 -21.78 -27.03
CA SER A 552 -12.21 -21.96 -27.62
C SER A 552 -11.64 -23.38 -27.42
N SER A 553 -12.12 -24.12 -26.43
CA SER A 553 -11.75 -25.53 -26.19
C SER A 553 -12.55 -26.55 -27.01
N HIS A 554 -13.69 -26.14 -27.60
CA HIS A 554 -14.55 -27.01 -28.42
C HIS A 554 -14.38 -26.88 -29.94
N SER A 555 -13.67 -25.86 -30.44
CA SER A 555 -13.49 -25.65 -31.89
C SER A 555 -12.24 -26.33 -32.49
N LEU A 556 -11.35 -26.91 -31.68
CA LEU A 556 -10.12 -27.57 -32.15
C LEU A 556 -10.19 -29.11 -32.18
N THR A 557 -11.35 -29.72 -31.94
CA THR A 557 -11.51 -31.19 -31.94
C THR A 557 -12.56 -31.75 -32.92
N GLN A 558 -13.08 -30.95 -33.87
CA GLN A 558 -14.09 -31.42 -34.83
C GLN A 558 -13.80 -31.20 -36.33
N GLU A 559 -12.58 -30.82 -36.71
CA GLU A 559 -12.12 -30.95 -38.12
C GLU A 559 -10.96 -31.94 -38.21
N LYS A 560 -11.29 -33.22 -38.08
CA LYS A 560 -10.56 -34.39 -38.63
C LYS A 560 -11.39 -35.64 -38.37
N LEU A 561 -12.42 -35.81 -39.19
CA LEU A 561 -12.97 -37.10 -39.60
C LEU A 561 -13.25 -37.02 -41.10
#